data_AF-A0A1G1JXI6-F1
#
_entry.id   AF-A0A1G1JXI6-F1
#
_cell.length_a   1.000
_cell.length_b   1.000
_cell.length_c   1.000
_cell.angle_alpha   90.00
_cell.angle_beta   90.00
_cell.angle_gamma   90.00
#
_symmetry.space_group_name_H-M   'P 1'
#
loop_
_entity.id
_entity.type
_entity.pdbx_description
1 polymer ?
#
loop_
_entity_poly.entity_id
_entity_poly.type
_entity_poly.pdbx_seq_one_letter_code
_entity_poly.pdbx_strand_id
1 'polypeptide(L)' 'MSFSAFITSIGIQALIHLGELKAPGSKEAQIDLNAVQETIDLLLMLKEKTKGNLTSDEETLLTSLIADLQFKFVHRQSPS' A
#
# COMPACT_ATOMS: atom_id res chain seq x y z
N MET A 1 -8.42 5.85 -16.41
CA MET A 1 -7.89 5.48 -15.08
C MET A 1 -6.57 6.21 -14.90
N SER A 2 -6.37 6.96 -13.81
CA SER A 2 -5.12 7.70 -13.55
C SER A 2 -4.11 6.84 -12.78
N PHE A 3 -2.82 7.22 -12.83
CA PHE A 3 -1.79 6.57 -12.02
C PHE A 3 -2.11 6.67 -10.52
N SER A 4 -2.53 7.85 -10.06
CA SER A 4 -2.98 8.06 -8.68
C SER A 4 -4.10 7.10 -8.27
N ALA A 5 -5.10 6.89 -9.13
CA ALA A 5 -6.19 5.95 -8.85
C ALA A 5 -5.70 4.49 -8.79
N PHE A 6 -4.72 4.13 -9.63
CA PHE A 6 -4.13 2.81 -9.64
C PHE A 6 -3.29 2.52 -8.38
N ILE A 7 -2.37 3.40 -7.99
CA ILE A 7 -1.58 3.18 -6.76
C ILE A 7 -2.45 3.23 -5.50
N THR A 8 -3.53 4.02 -5.51
CA THR A 8 -4.51 4.05 -4.41
C THR A 8 -5.24 2.71 -4.30
N SER A 9 -5.65 2.08 -5.41
CA SER A 9 -6.33 0.79 -5.34
C SER A 9 -5.41 -0.33 -4.85
N ILE A 10 -4.11 -0.26 -5.15
CA ILE A 10 -3.09 -1.15 -4.57
C ILE A 10 -2.97 -0.90 -3.06
N GLY A 11 -2.91 0.37 -2.63
CA GLY A 11 -2.87 0.73 -1.21
C GLY A 11 -4.07 0.22 -0.42
N ILE A 12 -5.28 0.31 -0.98
CA ILE A 12 -6.50 -0.25 -0.36
C ILE A 12 -6.38 -1.76 -0.17
N GLN A 13 -5.82 -2.49 -1.13
CA GLN A 13 -5.59 -3.93 -0.99
C GLN A 13 -4.62 -4.24 0.15
N ALA A 14 -3.52 -3.50 0.27
CA ALA A 14 -2.60 -3.66 1.39
C ALA A 14 -3.28 -3.39 2.75
N LEU A 15 -4.14 -2.37 2.84
CA LEU A 15 -4.89 -2.07 4.06
C LEU A 15 -5.90 -3.18 4.40
N ILE A 16 -6.53 -3.80 3.40
CA ILE A 16 -7.36 -4.99 3.61
C ILE A 16 -6.53 -6.15 4.18
N HIS A 17 -5.35 -6.42 3.59
CA HIS A 17 -4.42 -7.45 4.06
C HIS A 17 -3.76 -7.13 5.42
N LEU A 18 -3.72 -5.86 5.83
CA LEU A 18 -3.34 -5.46 7.19
C LEU A 18 -4.47 -5.68 8.21
N GLY A 19 -5.69 -5.93 7.75
CA GLY A 19 -6.89 -5.96 8.55
C GLY A 19 -7.40 -4.59 8.99
N GLU A 20 -6.86 -3.51 8.43
CA GLU A 20 -7.29 -2.12 8.68
C GLU A 20 -8.62 -1.83 7.98
N LEU A 21 -8.87 -2.50 6.86
CA LEU A 21 -10.12 -2.44 6.10
C LEU A 21 -10.71 -3.84 5.97
N LYS A 22 -12.05 -3.90 5.87
CA LYS A 22 -12.75 -5.14 5.52
C LYS A 22 -12.88 -5.24 4.00
N ALA A 23 -12.63 -6.42 3.46
CA ALA A 23 -12.97 -6.70 2.07
C ALA A 23 -14.48 -6.56 1.84
N PRO A 24 -14.94 -6.04 0.69
CA PRO A 24 -16.35 -5.97 0.35
C PRO A 24 -17.03 -7.33 0.49
N GLY A 25 -18.11 -7.40 1.26
CA GLY A 25 -18.85 -8.65 1.50
C GLY A 25 -18.21 -9.60 2.51
N SER A 26 -17.04 -9.28 3.06
CA SER A 26 -16.44 -10.05 4.15
C SER A 26 -16.99 -9.61 5.51
N LYS A 27 -17.19 -10.58 6.40
CA LYS A 27 -17.50 -10.32 7.82
C LYS A 27 -16.25 -10.02 8.64
N GLU A 28 -15.11 -10.56 8.20
CA GLU A 28 -13.85 -10.58 8.94
C GLU A 28 -12.73 -9.84 8.19
N ALA A 29 -11.86 -9.22 8.97
CA ALA A 29 -10.61 -8.64 8.50
C ALA A 29 -9.57 -9.77 8.38
N GLN A 30 -8.98 -9.96 7.20
CA GLN A 30 -7.93 -10.94 6.99
C GLN A 30 -6.57 -10.28 7.13
N ILE A 31 -5.73 -10.83 8.01
CA ILE A 31 -4.36 -10.36 8.20
C ILE A 31 -3.44 -11.30 7.42
N ASP A 32 -2.80 -10.77 6.39
CA ASP A 32 -1.80 -11.44 5.58
C ASP A 32 -0.59 -10.52 5.41
N LEU A 33 0.37 -10.63 6.32
CA LEU A 33 1.56 -9.80 6.32
C LEU A 33 2.46 -10.06 5.09
N ASN A 34 2.45 -11.27 4.53
CA ASN A 34 3.23 -11.54 3.32
C ASN A 34 2.67 -10.76 2.13
N ALA A 35 1.34 -10.77 1.95
CA ALA A 35 0.69 -10.00 0.89
C ALA A 35 0.93 -8.48 1.03
N VAL A 36 0.99 -7.97 2.27
CA VAL A 36 1.33 -6.57 2.54
C VAL A 36 2.77 -6.27 2.12
N GLN A 37 3.73 -7.14 2.48
CA GLN A 37 5.12 -6.97 2.09
C GLN A 37 5.29 -6.96 0.57
N GLU A 38 4.69 -7.93 -0.14
CA GLU A 38 4.70 -7.98 -1.61
C GLU A 38 4.11 -6.71 -2.23
N THR A 39 3.06 -6.17 -1.62
CA THR A 39 2.44 -4.92 -2.08
C THR A 39 3.36 -3.71 -1.88
N ILE A 40 4.05 -3.62 -0.75
CA ILE A 40 5.04 -2.58 -0.48
C ILE A 40 6.19 -2.68 -1.49
N ASP A 41 6.70 -3.88 -1.75
CA ASP A 41 7.77 -4.14 -2.71
C ASP A 41 7.35 -3.73 -4.14
N LEU A 42 6.10 -4.00 -4.53
CA LEU A 42 5.54 -3.54 -5.80
C LEU A 42 5.52 -2.01 -5.89
N LEU A 43 5.03 -1.31 -4.85
CA LEU A 43 4.98 0.15 -4.84
C LEU A 43 6.38 0.77 -4.88
N LEU A 44 7.36 0.19 -4.17
CA LEU A 44 8.76 0.59 -4.23
C LEU A 44 9.34 0.40 -5.64
N MET A 45 9.07 -0.73 -6.29
CA MET A 45 9.48 -0.98 -7.67
C MET A 45 8.87 0.05 -8.63
N LEU A 46 7.58 0.36 -8.48
CA LEU A 46 6.90 1.39 -9.27
C LEU A 46 7.55 2.76 -9.07
N LYS A 47 7.87 3.14 -7.83
CA LYS A 47 8.57 4.40 -7.54
C LYS A 47 9.88 4.51 -8.29
N GLU A 48 10.70 3.45 -8.26
CA GLU A 48 11.98 3.43 -8.99
C GLU A 48 11.80 3.47 -10.50
N LYS A 49 10.85 2.69 -11.05
CA LYS A 49 10.62 2.60 -12.49
C LYS A 49 9.93 3.82 -13.10
N THR A 50 9.22 4.61 -12.30
CA THR A 50 8.48 5.80 -12.76
C THR A 50 9.20 7.12 -12.46
N LYS A 51 10.39 7.09 -11.85
CA LYS A 51 11.18 8.28 -11.53
C LYS A 51 11.36 9.20 -12.75
N GLY A 52 11.05 10.48 -12.57
CA GLY A 52 11.11 11.49 -13.63
C GLY A 52 9.93 11.50 -14.60
N ASN A 53 8.98 10.55 -14.46
CA ASN A 53 7.76 10.48 -15.26
C ASN A 53 6.49 10.82 -14.47
N LEU A 54 6.61 11.09 -13.17
CA LEU A 54 5.49 11.45 -12.30
C LEU A 54 5.33 12.97 -12.19
N THR A 55 4.09 13.41 -12.05
CA THR A 55 3.80 14.75 -11.53
C THR A 55 4.20 14.84 -10.05
N SER A 56 4.43 16.05 -9.53
CA SER A 56 4.77 16.26 -8.11
C SER A 56 3.72 15.67 -7.15
N ASP A 57 2.45 15.72 -7.54
CA ASP A 57 1.34 15.17 -6.75
C ASP A 57 1.37 13.63 -6.73
N GLU A 58 1.64 13.00 -7.87
CA GLU A 58 1.78 11.53 -7.97
C GLU A 58 2.99 11.02 -7.19
N GLU A 59 4.13 11.72 -7.26
CA GLU A 59 5.34 11.37 -6.50
C GLU A 59 5.12 11.49 -4.99
N THR A 60 4.45 12.56 -4.56
CA THR A 60 4.09 12.79 -3.16
C THR A 60 3.11 11.73 -2.65
N LEU A 61 2.08 11.42 -3.43
CA LEU A 61 1.09 10.39 -3.11
C LEU A 61 1.76 9.02 -2.96
N LEU A 62 2.56 8.61 -3.94
CA LEU A 62 3.25 7.31 -3.92
C LEU A 62 4.20 7.19 -2.72
N THR A 63 4.99 8.24 -2.46
CA THR A 63 5.94 8.23 -1.33
C THR A 63 5.22 8.19 0.01
N SER A 64 4.15 8.96 0.17
CA SER A 64 3.37 8.99 1.41
C SER A 64 2.67 7.65 1.65
N LEU A 65 2.11 7.05 0.60
CA LEU A 65 1.46 5.74 0.68
C LEU A 65 2.44 4.63 1.10
N ILE A 66 3.64 4.60 0.50
CA ILE A 66 4.68 3.62 0.87
C ILE A 66 5.07 3.77 2.34
N ALA A 67 5.29 5.00 2.80
CA ALA A 67 5.69 5.26 4.18
C ALA A 67 4.62 4.84 5.20
N ASP A 68 3.35 5.15 4.93
CA ASP A 68 2.23 4.73 5.81
C ASP A 68 2.11 3.21 5.89
N LEU A 69 2.16 2.52 4.74
CA LEU A 69 2.09 1.06 4.70
C LEU A 69 3.26 0.39 5.42
N GLN A 70 4.49 0.91 5.27
CA GLN A 70 5.66 0.40 5.98
C GLN A 70 5.54 0.58 7.50
N PHE A 71 5.07 1.74 7.95
CA PHE A 71 4.84 1.99 9.37
C PHE A 71 3.81 1.01 9.96
N LYS A 72 2.67 0.85 9.29
CA LYS A 72 1.61 -0.08 9.69
C LYS A 72 2.11 -1.53 9.69
N PHE A 73 2.85 -1.93 8.67
CA PHE A 73 3.42 -3.27 8.57
C PHE A 73 4.36 -3.59 9.74
N VAL A 74 5.30 -2.70 10.06
CA VAL A 74 6.24 -2.88 11.20
C VAL A 74 5.48 -2.94 12.52
N HIS A 75 4.52 -2.03 12.72
CA HIS A 75 3.69 -2.04 13.93
C HIS A 75 2.91 -3.36 14.09
N ARG A 76 2.40 -3.91 12.98
CA ARG A 76 1.67 -5.18 12.99
C ARG A 76 2.57 -6.39 13.18
N GLN A 77 3.78 -6.36 12.64
CA GLN A 77 4.78 -7.44 12.74
C GLN A 77 5.39 -7.53 14.14
N SER A 78 5.51 -6.40 14.84
CA SER A 78 6.06 -6.31 16.21
C SER A 78 5.02 -5.71 17.18
N PRO A 79 3.92 -6.42 17.48
CA PRO A 79 2.96 -5.96 18.47
C PRO A 79 3.63 -5.94 19.85
N SER A 80 3.78 -4.75 20.42
CA SER A 80 4.28 -4.54 21.79
C SER A 80 3.23 -4.93 22.82
#